data_AF-A0A6I4IM30-F1
#
_entry.id   AF-A0A6I4IM30-F1
#
_cell.length_a   1.000
_cell.length_b   1.000
_cell.length_c   1.000
_cell.angle_alpha   90.00
_cell.angle_beta   90.00
_cell.angle_gamma   90.00
#
_symmetry.space_group_name_H-M   'P 1'
#
loop_
_entity.id
_entity.type
_entity.pdbx_description
1 polymer ?
#
loop_
_entity_poly.entity_id
_entity_poly.type
_entity_poly.pdbx_seq_one_letter_code
_entity_poly.pdbx_strand_id
1 'polypeptide(L)'
;MPLQEMISNIEHISDEHTIYAEQPWDITSKAIALSNDEKMEVFIKDTCYSYFLEVFIIKELIEDLDDSLSNQDVIFKIIQYAINDA
;
A
#
# COMPACT_ATOMS: atom_id res chain seq x y z
N MET A 1 -5.28 -4.43 8.40
CA MET A 1 -4.12 -5.33 8.63
C MET A 1 -2.84 -4.51 8.56
N PRO A 2 -1.67 -4.97 9.03
CA PRO A 2 -0.41 -4.26 8.83
C PRO A 2 -0.09 -4.04 7.35
N LEU A 3 0.53 -2.91 7.02
CA LEU A 3 0.85 -2.52 5.64
C LEU A 3 1.72 -3.55 4.93
N GLN A 4 2.71 -4.13 5.62
CA GLN A 4 3.54 -5.20 5.06
C GLN A 4 2.73 -6.44 4.66
N GLU A 5 1.70 -6.78 5.44
CA GLU A 5 0.84 -7.93 5.17
C GLU A 5 -0.08 -7.62 3.99
N MET A 6 -0.55 -6.38 3.87
CA MET A 6 -1.33 -5.92 2.72
C MET A 6 -0.52 -6.03 1.42
N ILE A 7 0.70 -5.49 1.41
CA ILE A 7 1.60 -5.54 0.23
C ILE A 7 1.99 -6.99 -0.09
N SER A 8 2.27 -7.82 0.92
CA SER A 8 2.61 -9.23 0.69
C SER A 8 1.49 -10.06 0.06
N ASN A 9 0.23 -9.62 0.20
CA ASN A 9 -0.95 -10.29 -0.34
C ASN A 9 -1.57 -9.54 -1.53
N ILE A 10 -0.83 -8.61 -2.14
CA ILE A 10 -1.37 -7.69 -3.17
C ILE A 10 -2.00 -8.42 -4.37
N GLU A 11 -1.47 -9.59 -4.74
CA GLU A 11 -2.01 -10.44 -5.81
C GLU A 11 -3.45 -10.92 -5.56
N HIS A 12 -3.87 -10.96 -4.30
CA HIS A 12 -5.23 -11.35 -3.91
C HIS A 12 -6.17 -10.15 -3.76
N ILE A 13 -5.67 -8.93 -3.96
CA ILE A 13 -6.43 -7.69 -3.90
C ILE A 13 -6.77 -7.29 -5.35
N SER A 14 -8.00 -6.83 -5.55
CA SER A 14 -8.46 -6.37 -6.86
C SER A 14 -7.79 -5.05 -7.23
N ASP A 15 -7.41 -4.93 -8.51
CA ASP A 15 -6.73 -3.77 -9.08
C ASP A 15 -7.51 -2.46 -8.95
N GLU A 16 -8.84 -2.55 -8.84
CA GLU A 16 -9.78 -1.44 -8.63
C GLU A 16 -9.77 -0.88 -7.20
N HIS A 17 -8.94 -1.42 -6.31
CA HIS A 17 -8.82 -0.95 -4.93
C HIS A 17 -7.66 0.03 -4.77
N THR A 18 -7.85 0.94 -3.82
CA THR A 18 -6.83 1.84 -3.31
C THR A 18 -6.49 1.46 -1.89
N ILE A 19 -5.20 1.36 -1.57
CA ILE A 19 -4.73 1.13 -0.22
C ILE A 19 -4.62 2.48 0.50
N TYR A 20 -5.12 2.50 1.73
CA TYR A 20 -4.99 3.60 2.67
C TYR A 20 -4.28 3.11 3.93
N ALA A 21 -3.42 3.93 4.52
CA ALA A 21 -2.63 3.55 5.69
C ALA A 21 -2.49 4.67 6.73
N GLU A 22 -2.38 4.29 8.00
CA GLU A 22 -2.04 5.21 9.10
C GLU A 22 -0.63 5.80 8.89
N GLN A 23 -0.50 7.12 8.99
CA GLN A 23 0.79 7.82 8.98
C GLN A 23 1.45 7.78 10.37
N PRO A 24 2.79 7.75 10.47
CA PRO A 24 3.76 7.61 9.38
C PRO A 24 3.69 6.22 8.72
N TRP A 25 3.97 6.12 7.42
CA TRP A 25 3.98 4.83 6.73
C TRP A 25 5.22 4.00 7.07
N ASP A 26 4.98 2.87 7.72
CA ASP A 26 5.95 1.83 8.00
C ASP A 26 5.31 0.43 7.87
N ILE A 27 6.12 -0.62 8.05
CA ILE A 27 5.67 -2.01 7.89
C ILE A 27 4.57 -2.43 8.88
N THR A 28 4.40 -1.71 9.98
CA THR A 28 3.42 -1.95 11.05
C THR A 28 2.18 -1.08 10.94
N SER A 29 2.22 0.01 10.16
CA SER A 29 1.08 0.90 9.94
C SER A 29 -0.18 0.12 9.57
N LYS A 30 -1.31 0.44 10.18
CA LYS A 30 -2.56 -0.21 9.79
C LYS A 30 -2.97 0.27 8.42
N ALA A 31 -3.32 -0.69 7.58
CA ALA A 31 -3.76 -0.47 6.22
C ALA A 31 -5.12 -1.13 5.96
N ILE A 32 -5.84 -0.52 5.02
CA ILE A 32 -7.13 -0.96 4.49
C ILE A 32 -7.12 -0.80 2.96
N ALA A 33 -7.80 -1.70 2.26
CA ALA A 33 -8.04 -1.57 0.82
C ALA A 33 -9.51 -1.22 0.61
N LEU A 34 -9.80 -0.17 -0.15
CA LEU A 34 -11.14 0.31 -0.45
C LEU A 34 -11.33 0.39 -1.96
N SER A 35 -12.49 -0.03 -2.44
CA SER A 35 -12.84 0.07 -3.86
C SER A 35 -13.17 1.50 -4.24
N ASN A 36 -12.52 2.01 -5.30
CA ASN A 36 -12.96 3.21 -6.03
C ASN A 36 -13.14 4.48 -5.15
N ASP A 37 -12.23 4.72 -4.22
CA ASP A 37 -12.24 5.91 -3.37
C ASP A 37 -11.09 6.85 -3.81
N GLU A 38 -11.44 7.99 -4.40
CA GLU A 38 -10.50 9.02 -4.91
C GLU A 38 -10.09 10.05 -3.83
N LYS A 39 -10.24 9.69 -2.55
CA LYS A 39 -9.95 10.62 -1.45
C LYS A 39 -8.49 10.54 -1.03
N MET A 40 -7.95 11.66 -0.58
CA MET A 40 -6.63 11.69 0.06
C MET A 40 -6.65 11.13 1.48
N GLU A 41 -7.81 11.16 2.15
CA GLU A 41 -7.98 10.65 3.51
C GLU A 41 -9.36 10.03 3.70
N VAL A 42 -9.40 8.95 4.49
CA VAL A 42 -10.62 8.27 4.89
C VAL A 42 -10.66 8.08 6.40
N PHE A 43 -11.81 8.37 7.01
CA PHE A 43 -12.04 8.22 8.44
C PHE A 43 -12.89 6.99 8.71
N ILE A 44 -12.33 6.00 9.40
CA ILE A 44 -13.04 4.79 9.82
C ILE A 44 -12.90 4.64 11.33
N LYS A 45 -14.04 4.68 12.04
CA LYS A 45 -14.10 4.51 13.51
C LYS A 45 -13.06 5.39 14.23
N ASP A 46 -13.10 6.69 13.94
CA ASP A 46 -12.22 7.73 14.50
C ASP A 46 -10.73 7.59 14.17
N THR A 47 -10.37 6.71 13.23
CA THR A 47 -9.01 6.57 12.73
C THR A 47 -8.91 7.19 11.34
N CYS A 48 -7.93 8.07 11.14
CA CYS A 48 -7.60 8.62 9.83
C CYS A 48 -6.63 7.68 9.11
N TYR A 49 -6.96 7.33 7.87
CA TYR A 49 -6.05 6.64 6.96
C TYR A 49 -5.81 7.55 5.76
N SER A 50 -4.55 7.80 5.44
CA SER A 50 -4.16 8.58 4.27
C SER A 50 -4.01 7.66 3.06
N TYR A 51 -4.29 8.19 1.87
CA TYR A 51 -4.04 7.52 0.59
C TYR A 51 -2.59 7.04 0.55
N PHE A 52 -2.38 5.74 0.31
CA PHE A 52 -1.05 5.16 0.17
C PHE A 52 -0.71 4.98 -1.31
N LEU A 53 -1.36 4.03 -1.99
CA LEU A 53 -1.20 3.75 -3.43
C LEU A 53 -2.39 2.91 -3.93
N GLU A 54 -2.72 3.01 -5.22
CA GLU A 54 -3.59 2.06 -5.90
C GLU A 54 -2.94 0.68 -6.05
N VAL A 55 -3.77 -0.37 -6.02
CA VAL A 55 -3.30 -1.75 -6.12
C VAL A 55 -2.62 -2.04 -7.45
N PHE A 56 -3.16 -1.51 -8.56
CA PHE A 56 -2.53 -1.69 -9.87
C PHE A 56 -1.12 -1.08 -9.93
N ILE A 57 -0.91 0.10 -9.32
CA ILE A 57 0.43 0.73 -9.25
C ILE A 57 1.39 -0.16 -8.46
N ILE A 58 0.96 -0.70 -7.32
CA ILE A 58 1.82 -1.57 -6.51
C ILE A 58 2.23 -2.82 -7.30
N LYS A 59 1.30 -3.42 -8.05
CA LYS A 59 1.61 -4.59 -8.88
C LYS A 59 2.57 -4.26 -10.01
N GLU A 60 2.35 -3.17 -10.74
CA GLU A 60 3.27 -2.68 -11.78
C GLU A 60 4.67 -2.44 -11.20
N LEU A 61 4.77 -1.79 -10.04
CA LEU A 61 6.04 -1.58 -9.37
C LEU A 61 6.74 -2.89 -8.99
N ILE A 62 5.99 -3.92 -8.57
CA ILE A 62 6.56 -5.23 -8.24
C ILE A 62 7.05 -5.94 -9.51
N GLU A 63 6.31 -5.84 -10.62
CA GLU A 63 6.71 -6.42 -11.91
C GLU A 63 8.01 -5.79 -12.47
N ASP A 64 8.24 -4.51 -12.18
CA ASP A 64 9.46 -3.79 -12.57
C ASP A 64 10.68 -4.06 -11.66
N LEU A 65 10.49 -4.78 -10.54
CA LEU A 65 11.57 -5.08 -9.60
C LEU A 65 12.33 -6.36 -9.97
N ASP A 66 13.58 -6.44 -9.48
CA ASP A 66 14.44 -7.61 -9.67
C ASP A 66 13.92 -8.80 -8.84
N ASP A 67 13.67 -9.93 -9.51
CA ASP A 67 13.23 -11.21 -8.91
C ASP A 67 14.15 -11.73 -7.78
N SER A 68 15.39 -11.26 -7.70
CA SER A 68 16.34 -11.63 -6.64
C SER A 68 16.12 -10.89 -5.32
N LEU A 69 15.25 -9.87 -5.30
CA LEU A 69 14.94 -9.13 -4.08
C LEU A 69 14.16 -9.99 -3.09
N SER A 70 14.45 -9.81 -1.81
CA SER A 70 13.64 -10.44 -0.77
C SER A 70 12.28 -9.76 -0.68
N ASN A 71 11.26 -10.47 -0.18
CA ASN A 71 9.95 -9.87 0.08
C ASN A 71 10.04 -8.61 0.96
N GLN A 72 10.98 -8.57 1.91
CA GLN A 72 11.17 -7.38 2.75
C GLN A 72 11.72 -6.19 1.96
N ASP A 73 12.64 -6.42 1.02
CA ASP A 73 13.18 -5.37 0.17
C ASP A 73 12.12 -4.82 -0.77
N VAL A 74 11.27 -5.69 -1.32
CA VAL A 74 10.12 -5.30 -2.14
C VAL A 74 9.18 -4.40 -1.34
N ILE A 75 8.73 -4.85 -0.16
CA ILE A 75 7.85 -4.06 0.72
C ILE A 75 8.47 -2.71 1.06
N PHE A 76 9.75 -2.68 1.40
CA PHE A 76 10.44 -1.43 1.72
C PHE A 76 10.48 -0.49 0.52
N LYS A 77 10.77 -1.01 -0.69
CA LYS A 77 10.79 -0.22 -1.93
C LYS A 77 9.41 0.37 -2.25
N ILE A 78 8.32 -0.37 -2.07
CA ILE A 78 6.96 0.13 -2.26
C ILE A 78 6.63 1.26 -1.27
N ILE A 79 6.97 1.08 0.01
CA ILE A 79 6.77 2.13 1.02
C ILE A 79 7.58 3.38 0.68
N GLN A 80 8.85 3.22 0.26
CA GLN A 80 9.68 4.34 -0.15
C GLN A 80 9.15 5.04 -1.40
N TYR A 81 8.61 4.30 -2.37
CA TYR A 81 7.97 4.88 -3.54
C TYR A 81 6.81 5.77 -3.11
N ALA A 82 5.88 5.26 -2.31
CA ALA A 82 4.72 6.01 -1.83
C ALA A 82 5.13 7.28 -1.07
N ILE A 83 6.13 7.18 -0.17
CA ILE A 83 6.66 8.34 0.58
C ILE A 83 7.21 9.43 -0.35
N ASN A 84 7.82 9.06 -1.48
CA ASN A 84 8.41 10.01 -2.42
C ASN A 84 7.38 10.59 -3.41
N ASP A 85 6.24 9.92 -3.61
CA ASP A 85 5.14 10.36 -4.47
C ASP A 85 4.18 11.33 -3.75
N ALA A 86 4.04 11.18 -2.41
CA ALA A 86 3.20 11.99 -1.53
C ALA A 86 3.70 13.43 -1.32
#